data_AF-A0A9P6MTG5-F1
#
_entry.id   AF-A0A9P6MTG5-F1
#
_cell.length_a   1.000
_cell.length_b   1.000
_cell.length_c   1.000
_cell.angle_alpha   90.00
_cell.angle_beta   90.00
_cell.angle_gamma   90.00
#
_symmetry.space_group_name_H-M   'P 1'
#
loop_
_entity.id
_entity.type
_entity.pdbx_description
1 polymer ?
#
loop_
_entity_poly.entity_id
_entity_poly.type
_entity_poly.pdbx_seq_one_letter_code
_entity_poly.pdbx_strand_id
1 'polypeptide(L)'
;MVSGECKTRKEMFKYSSRGGYQISYSSVLENLLKLRFKAKERVKKLHLTVKQKFERYKRAMGHIIWIVGDWERVIFSVETKINLWNSDGIRHYWMRDGQESQLFHLQPTFKQGDLSMLRRVAAALKAKGGQEKYLLTQA
;
A
#
# COMPACT_ATOMS: atom_id res chain seq x y z
N MET A 1 -19.07 12.86 -6.11
CA MET A 1 -18.31 11.90 -5.24
C MET A 1 -18.77 10.46 -5.42
N VAL A 2 -20.09 10.22 -5.46
CA VAL A 2 -20.70 8.90 -5.76
C VAL A 2 -20.36 8.39 -7.18
N SER A 3 -20.03 9.29 -8.12
CA SER A 3 -19.56 8.97 -9.49
C SER A 3 -18.06 8.61 -9.58
N GLY A 4 -17.28 8.70 -8.50
CA GLY A 4 -15.83 8.47 -8.54
C GLY A 4 -14.97 9.60 -9.14
N GLU A 5 -15.58 10.70 -9.61
CA GLU A 5 -14.88 11.81 -10.30
C GLU A 5 -14.11 12.75 -9.37
N CYS A 6 -14.58 12.91 -8.13
CA CYS A 6 -13.89 13.70 -7.10
C CYS A 6 -13.59 12.79 -5.92
N LYS A 7 -12.34 12.38 -5.74
CA LYS A 7 -11.90 11.37 -4.75
C LYS A 7 -11.31 12.03 -3.50
N THR A 8 -10.87 13.28 -3.63
CA THR A 8 -10.22 14.05 -2.57
C THR A 8 -10.87 15.40 -2.34
N ARG A 9 -10.65 15.99 -1.16
CA ARG A 9 -11.14 17.35 -0.84
C ARG A 9 -10.61 18.40 -1.82
N LYS A 10 -9.36 18.25 -2.26
CA LYS A 10 -8.72 19.12 -3.26
C LYS A 10 -9.44 19.05 -4.61
N GLU A 11 -9.84 17.86 -5.05
CA GLU A 11 -10.59 17.67 -6.29
C GLU A 11 -12.01 18.25 -6.17
N MET A 12 -12.69 18.04 -5.04
CA MET A 12 -14.01 18.66 -4.78
C MET A 12 -13.93 20.19 -4.82
N PHE A 13 -12.90 20.77 -4.18
CA PHE A 13 -12.68 22.20 -4.23
C PHE A 13 -12.45 22.69 -5.66
N LYS A 14 -11.55 22.05 -6.41
CA LYS A 14 -11.31 22.39 -7.83
C LYS A 14 -12.57 22.26 -8.69
N TYR A 15 -13.39 21.25 -8.45
CA TYR A 15 -14.66 21.03 -9.15
C TYR A 15 -15.65 22.15 -8.86
N SER A 16 -15.82 22.52 -7.59
CA SER A 16 -16.67 23.65 -7.17
C SER A 16 -16.19 24.97 -7.78
N SER A 17 -14.87 25.24 -7.77
CA SER A 17 -14.32 26.45 -8.40
C SER A 17 -14.53 26.48 -9.91
N ARG A 18 -14.43 25.33 -10.60
CA ARG A 18 -14.72 25.22 -12.05
C ARG A 18 -16.20 25.43 -12.37
N GLY A 19 -17.10 25.05 -11.47
CA GLY A 19 -18.54 25.29 -11.58
C GLY A 19 -18.97 26.71 -11.25
N GLY A 20 -18.04 27.64 -11.00
CA GLY A 20 -18.33 29.03 -10.66
C GLY A 20 -18.74 29.26 -9.20
N TYR A 21 -18.66 28.23 -8.34
CA TYR A 21 -19.01 28.36 -6.93
C TYR A 21 -17.83 28.96 -6.13
N GLN A 22 -18.05 30.13 -5.54
CA GLN A 22 -17.11 30.78 -4.60
C GLN A 22 -17.22 30.12 -3.22
N ILE A 23 -16.65 28.91 -3.09
CA ILE A 23 -16.68 28.13 -1.85
C ILE A 23 -15.27 28.06 -1.30
N SER A 24 -15.10 28.34 -0.01
CA SER A 24 -13.80 28.21 0.68
C SER A 24 -13.42 26.74 0.90
N TYR A 25 -12.14 26.47 1.13
CA TYR A 25 -11.66 25.10 1.37
C TYR A 25 -12.27 24.48 2.64
N SER A 26 -12.51 25.29 3.69
CA SER A 26 -13.19 24.88 4.92
C SER A 26 -14.66 24.60 4.68
N SER A 27 -15.36 25.41 3.89
CA SER A 27 -16.77 25.18 3.54
C SER A 27 -16.97 23.85 2.80
N VAL A 28 -16.03 23.44 1.94
CA VAL A 28 -16.06 22.10 1.32
C VAL A 28 -15.95 21.00 2.37
N LEU A 29 -15.08 21.17 3.37
CA LEU A 29 -14.94 20.19 4.46
C LEU A 29 -16.20 20.09 5.31
N GLU A 30 -16.75 21.22 5.74
CA GLU A 30 -17.97 21.25 6.55
C GLU A 30 -19.13 20.58 5.81
N ASN A 31 -19.28 20.84 4.52
CA ASN A 31 -20.30 20.20 3.70
C ASN A 31 -20.09 18.68 3.61
N LEU A 32 -18.84 18.21 3.46
CA LEU A 32 -18.54 16.78 3.47
C LEU A 32 -18.90 16.13 4.82
N LEU A 33 -18.60 16.80 5.93
CA LEU A 33 -18.94 16.31 7.27
C LEU A 33 -20.45 16.30 7.52
N LYS A 34 -21.18 17.36 7.12
CA LYS A 34 -22.64 17.45 7.17
C LYS A 34 -23.30 16.31 6.38
N LEU A 35 -22.73 15.96 5.22
CA LEU A 35 -23.17 14.85 4.37
C LEU A 35 -22.69 13.46 4.84
N ARG A 36 -22.13 13.37 6.06
CA ARG A 36 -21.65 12.14 6.70
C ARG A 36 -20.54 11.41 5.92
N PHE A 37 -19.72 12.15 5.18
CA PHE A 37 -18.50 11.59 4.59
C PHE A 37 -17.36 11.58 5.61
N LYS A 38 -16.65 10.45 5.69
CA LYS A 38 -15.45 10.28 6.50
C LYS A 38 -14.22 10.11 5.62
N ALA A 39 -13.10 10.65 6.08
CA ALA A 39 -11.81 10.37 5.49
C ALA A 39 -11.37 8.96 5.91
N LYS A 40 -11.06 8.11 4.94
CA LYS A 40 -10.47 6.78 5.14
C LYS A 40 -9.12 6.71 4.46
N GLU A 41 -8.21 5.95 5.05
CA GLU A 41 -6.92 5.64 4.45
C GLU A 41 -7.09 4.68 3.28
N ARG A 42 -6.41 4.96 2.17
CA ARG A 42 -6.34 4.00 1.06
C ARG A 42 -5.45 2.84 1.47
N VAL A 43 -6.04 1.65 1.51
CA VAL A 43 -5.25 0.43 1.68
C VAL A 43 -4.47 0.19 0.39
N LYS A 44 -3.15 0.18 0.50
CA LYS A 44 -2.25 -0.21 -0.59
C LYS A 44 -2.43 -1.71 -0.81
N LYS A 45 -3.08 -2.09 -1.91
CA LYS A 45 -3.20 -3.50 -2.32
C LYS A 45 -2.63 -3.66 -3.71
N LEU A 46 -1.77 -4.67 -3.86
CA LEU A 46 -1.26 -5.03 -5.18
C LEU A 46 -2.43 -5.52 -6.04
N HIS A 47 -2.54 -5.02 -7.26
CA HIS A 47 -3.55 -5.46 -8.20
C HIS A 47 -3.10 -6.78 -8.82
N LEU A 48 -3.53 -7.90 -8.22
CA LEU A 48 -3.14 -9.24 -8.66
C LEU A 48 -4.07 -9.76 -9.76
N THR A 49 -3.49 -10.26 -10.85
CA THR A 49 -4.24 -10.98 -11.89
C THR A 49 -4.74 -12.32 -11.35
N VAL A 50 -5.78 -12.89 -11.98
CA VAL A 50 -6.32 -14.21 -11.60
C VAL A 50 -5.24 -15.28 -11.63
N LYS A 51 -4.37 -15.26 -12.66
CA LYS A 51 -3.21 -16.15 -12.76
C LYS A 51 -2.26 -16.01 -11.57
N GLN A 52 -1.90 -14.78 -11.19
CA GLN A 52 -1.02 -14.54 -10.04
C GLN A 52 -1.63 -15.02 -8.72
N LYS A 53 -2.95 -14.90 -8.54
CA LYS A 53 -3.64 -15.44 -7.37
C LYS A 53 -3.57 -16.96 -7.32
N PHE A 54 -3.78 -17.63 -8.46
CA PHE A 54 -3.69 -19.08 -8.56
C PHE A 54 -2.27 -19.59 -8.26
N GLU A 55 -1.24 -18.98 -8.83
CA GLU A 55 0.15 -19.37 -8.55
C GLU A 55 0.53 -19.19 -7.08
N ARG A 56 0.09 -18.08 -6.47
CA ARG A 56 0.27 -17.87 -5.02
C ARG A 56 -0.42 -18.96 -4.20
N TYR A 57 -1.65 -19.33 -4.57
CA TYR A 57 -2.40 -20.39 -3.91
C TYR A 57 -1.69 -21.75 -4.03
N LYS A 58 -1.28 -22.14 -5.24
CA LYS A 58 -0.54 -23.38 -5.50
C LYS A 58 0.75 -23.44 -4.68
N ARG A 59 1.49 -22.33 -4.62
CA ARG A 59 2.72 -22.24 -3.83
C ARG A 59 2.44 -22.39 -2.33
N ALA A 60 1.42 -21.71 -1.81
CA ALA A 60 1.03 -21.82 -0.40
C ALA A 60 0.64 -23.26 -0.03
N MET A 61 -0.17 -23.91 -0.88
CA MET A 61 -0.57 -25.30 -0.68
C MET A 61 0.61 -26.26 -0.70
N GLY A 62 1.60 -26.06 -1.58
CA GLY A 62 2.80 -26.90 -1.63
C GLY A 62 3.70 -26.81 -0.39
N HIS A 63 3.54 -25.75 0.42
CA HIS A 63 4.35 -25.51 1.63
C HIS A 63 3.52 -25.59 2.91
N ILE A 64 2.25 -26.03 2.84
CA ILE A 64 1.36 -26.09 4.00
C ILE A 64 1.81 -27.14 5.03
N ILE A 65 2.47 -28.19 4.55
CA ILE A 65 3.00 -29.29 5.36
C ILE A 65 4.41 -28.99 5.92
N TRP A 66 5.00 -27.85 5.59
CA TRP A 66 6.35 -27.51 6.04
C TRP A 66 6.37 -27.22 7.54
N ILE A 67 7.30 -27.84 8.24
CA ILE A 67 7.55 -27.59 9.66
C ILE A 67 8.57 -26.47 9.83
N VAL A 68 8.73 -25.97 11.07
CA VAL A 68 9.66 -24.87 11.38
C VAL A 68 11.08 -25.15 10.86
N GLY A 69 11.56 -26.40 10.99
CA GLY A 69 12.89 -26.79 10.51
C GLY A 69 13.07 -26.70 8.98
N ASP A 70 12.00 -26.82 8.20
CA ASP A 70 12.07 -26.62 6.75
C ASP A 70 12.23 -25.13 6.41
N TRP A 71 11.55 -24.25 7.15
CA TRP A 71 11.65 -22.79 6.98
C TRP A 71 13.00 -22.22 7.37
N GLU A 72 13.69 -22.82 8.34
CA GLU A 72 15.05 -22.42 8.77
C GLU A 72 16.10 -22.62 7.68
N ARG A 73 15.86 -23.56 6.75
CA ARG A 73 16.75 -23.82 5.61
C ARG A 73 16.52 -22.84 4.46
N VAL A 74 15.48 -22.03 4.52
CA VAL A 74 15.16 -21.07 3.47
C VAL A 74 15.94 -19.78 3.67
N ILE A 75 16.74 -19.44 2.66
CA ILE A 75 17.36 -18.11 2.56
C ILE A 75 16.47 -17.25 1.70
N PHE A 76 15.90 -16.19 2.29
CA PHE A 76 15.12 -15.22 1.54
C PHE A 76 16.04 -14.09 1.07
N SER A 77 15.95 -13.76 -0.22
CA SER A 77 16.57 -12.56 -0.79
C SER A 77 15.46 -11.63 -1.25
N VAL A 78 15.55 -10.36 -0.86
CA VAL A 78 14.62 -9.32 -1.29
C VAL A 78 15.36 -8.05 -1.66
N GLU A 79 14.88 -7.39 -2.71
CA GLU A 79 15.28 -6.04 -3.07
C GLU A 79 14.29 -5.05 -2.48
N THR A 80 14.78 -4.11 -1.68
CA THR A 80 13.96 -3.02 -1.13
C THR A 80 14.36 -1.70 -1.75
N LYS A 81 13.37 -0.94 -2.21
CA LYS A 81 13.54 0.44 -2.68
C LYS A 81 13.56 1.36 -1.46
N ILE A 82 14.61 2.16 -1.32
CA ILE A 82 14.67 3.24 -0.33
C ILE A 82 14.54 4.56 -1.10
N ASN A 83 13.48 5.31 -0.83
CA ASN A 83 13.28 6.63 -1.41
C ASN A 83 14.09 7.66 -0.59
N LEU A 84 14.90 8.49 -1.25
CA LEU A 84 15.76 9.47 -0.59
C LEU A 84 15.02 10.77 -0.23
N TRP A 85 14.13 11.23 -1.11
CA TRP A 85 13.51 12.56 -0.96
C TRP A 85 11.99 12.53 -0.76
N ASN A 86 11.30 11.44 -1.12
CA ASN A 86 9.83 11.36 -1.02
C ASN A 86 9.36 10.04 -0.41
N SER A 87 8.55 10.09 0.65
CA SER A 87 7.84 8.90 1.13
C SER A 87 6.67 8.58 0.19
N ASP A 88 6.35 7.29 0.03
CA ASP A 88 5.17 6.84 -0.74
C ASP A 88 3.84 7.15 0.01
N GLY A 89 3.74 8.30 0.70
CA GLY A 89 2.85 8.60 1.83
C GLY A 89 1.37 8.15 1.74
N ILE A 90 0.72 8.15 2.90
CA ILE A 90 -0.67 7.70 3.05
C ILE A 90 -1.62 8.62 2.27
N ARG A 91 -2.34 8.06 1.29
CA ARG A 91 -3.39 8.78 0.57
C ARG A 91 -4.73 8.54 1.24
N HIS A 92 -5.47 9.62 1.48
CA HIS A 92 -6.81 9.57 2.04
C HIS A 92 -7.86 9.71 0.94
N TYR A 93 -9.02 9.10 1.14
CA TYR A 93 -10.21 9.27 0.31
C TYR A 93 -11.44 9.49 1.18
N TRP A 94 -12.48 10.10 0.63
CA TRP A 94 -13.74 10.30 1.34
C TRP A 94 -14.73 9.19 0.99
N MET A 95 -15.39 8.64 2.00
CA MET A 95 -16.39 7.58 1.88
C MET A 95 -17.57 7.89 2.79
N ARG A 96 -18.79 7.55 2.35
CA ARG A 96 -19.97 7.60 3.20
C ARG A 96 -20.05 6.31 4.03
N ASP A 97 -20.50 6.41 5.27
CA ASP A 97 -20.76 5.24 6.10
C ASP A 97 -21.76 4.30 5.43
N GLY A 98 -21.48 2.99 5.42
CA GLY A 98 -22.32 1.96 4.80
C GLY A 98 -22.06 1.66 3.33
N GLN A 99 -21.16 2.38 2.64
CA GLN A 99 -20.75 2.01 1.28
C GLN A 99 -19.64 0.96 1.26
N GLU A 100 -19.79 -0.04 0.40
CA GLU A 100 -18.76 -1.05 0.16
C GLU A 100 -17.50 -0.45 -0.47
N SER A 101 -16.34 -1.02 -0.13
CA SER A 101 -15.04 -0.61 -0.66
C SER A 101 -14.88 -1.07 -2.11
N GLN A 102 -15.19 -0.18 -3.05
CA GLN A 102 -14.94 -0.35 -4.48
C GLN A 102 -13.45 -0.26 -4.87
N LEU A 103 -13.09 -0.84 -6.02
CA LEU A 103 -11.70 -0.97 -6.50
C LEU A 103 -10.94 0.37 -6.61
N PHE A 104 -11.61 1.47 -6.94
CA PHE A 104 -10.97 2.79 -7.04
C PHE A 104 -10.62 3.43 -5.68
N HIS A 105 -11.08 2.85 -4.57
CA HIS A 105 -10.64 3.21 -3.22
C HIS A 105 -9.29 2.60 -2.86
N LEU A 106 -8.81 1.62 -3.64
CA LEU A 106 -7.46 1.10 -3.52
C LEU A 106 -6.48 2.08 -4.16
N GLN A 107 -5.27 2.15 -3.60
CA GLN A 107 -4.15 2.81 -4.26
C GLN A 107 -3.35 1.74 -5.02
N PRO A 108 -3.37 1.74 -6.37
CA PRO A 108 -2.46 0.90 -7.12
C PRO A 108 -1.03 1.34 -6.84
N THR A 109 -0.17 0.41 -6.46
CA THR A 109 1.27 0.65 -6.35
C THR A 109 1.86 0.64 -7.76
N PHE A 110 1.91 1.81 -8.40
CA PHE A 110 2.63 2.02 -9.65
C PHE A 110 4.09 2.37 -9.34
N LYS A 111 5.05 1.75 -10.05
CA LYS A 111 6.47 2.10 -9.92
C LYS A 111 6.71 3.43 -10.65
N GLN A 112 6.65 4.53 -9.93
CA GLN A 112 7.04 5.85 -10.46
C GLN A 112 8.56 6.04 -10.27
N GLY A 113 9.24 6.39 -11.37
CA GLY A 113 10.69 6.52 -11.48
C GLY A 113 11.19 7.81 -10.85
N ASP A 114 11.23 7.85 -9.52
CA ASP A 114 11.94 8.89 -8.78
C ASP A 114 13.26 8.31 -8.23
N LEU A 115 14.26 9.19 -8.03
CA LEU A 115 15.58 8.84 -7.50
C LEU A 115 15.46 7.96 -6.26
N SER A 116 15.92 6.73 -6.40
CA SER A 116 15.81 5.70 -5.38
C SER A 116 16.98 4.76 -5.47
N MET A 117 17.43 4.30 -4.30
CA MET A 117 18.45 3.27 -4.21
C MET A 117 17.76 1.93 -4.01
N LEU A 118 18.18 0.93 -4.79
CA LEU A 118 17.81 -0.46 -4.56
C LEU A 118 18.87 -1.07 -3.65
N ARG A 119 18.42 -1.66 -2.55
CA ARG A 119 19.28 -2.43 -1.65
C ARG A 119 18.84 -3.88 -1.64
N ARG A 120 19.78 -4.79 -1.87
CA ARG A 120 19.60 -6.23 -1.66
C ARG A 120 19.85 -6.55 -0.19
N VAL A 121 18.92 -7.27 0.41
CA VAL A 121 19.07 -7.83 1.76
C VAL A 121 18.71 -9.31 1.68
N ALA A 122 19.60 -10.16 2.19
CA ALA A 122 19.32 -11.57 2.41
C ALA A 122 19.19 -11.82 3.91
N ALA A 123 18.18 -12.58 4.29
CA ALA A 123 17.93 -12.96 5.68
C ALA A 123 17.56 -14.44 5.76
N ALA A 124 18.11 -15.11 6.77
CA ALA A 124 17.79 -16.48 7.14
C ALA A 124 17.19 -16.48 8.55
N LEU A 125 16.21 -17.34 8.81
CA LEU A 125 15.68 -17.54 10.16
C LEU A 125 16.67 -18.40 10.94
N LYS A 126 17.17 -17.90 12.07
CA LYS A 126 18.05 -18.66 12.97
C LYS A 126 17.28 -18.99 14.25
N ALA A 127 17.19 -20.27 14.60
CA ALA A 127 16.65 -20.70 15.89
C ALA A 127 17.43 -20.02 17.04
N LYS A 128 16.70 -19.57 18.08
CA LYS A 128 17.33 -19.08 19.32
C LYS A 128 17.98 -20.27 20.05
N GLY A 129 19.25 -20.51 19.77
CA GLY A 129 20.05 -21.53 20.44
C GLY A 129 21.29 -21.91 19.64
N GLY A 130 22.31 -21.05 19.62
CA GLY A 130 23.60 -21.37 19.00
C GLY A 130 24.43 -20.12 18.72
N GLN A 131 25.54 -20.01 19.45
CA GLN A 131 26.37 -18.81 19.63
C GLN A 131 26.55 -17.91 18.40
N GLU A 132 26.50 -16.60 18.65
CA GLU A 132 26.90 -15.55 17.72
C GLU A 132 28.39 -15.68 17.39
N LYS A 133 28.69 -15.91 16.11
CA LYS A 133 29.94 -15.47 15.49
C LYS A 133 29.56 -14.59 14.31
N TYR A 134 29.66 -13.29 14.50
CA TYR A 134 29.60 -12.33 13.41
C TYR A 134 30.91 -12.43 12.63
N LEU A 135 30.87 -13.02 11.43
CA LEU A 135 31.88 -12.78 10.42
C LEU A 135 31.25 -11.85 9.39
N LEU A 136 31.66 -10.58 9.44
CA LEU A 136 31.43 -9.62 8.38
C LEU A 136 32.39 -9.97 7.24
N THR A 137 31.88 -10.60 6.19
CA THR A 137 32.62 -10.68 4.92
C THR A 137 31.99 -9.69 3.95
N GLN A 138 32.71 -8.61 3.65
CA GLN A 138 32.40 -7.72 2.53
C GLN A 138 33.08 -8.29 1.28
N ALA A 139 32.38 -8.21 0.15
CA ALA A 139 32.94 -8.34 -1.19
C ALA A 139 32.56 -7.08 -1.97
#